data_AF-A0A7K1B059-F1
#
_entry.id   AF-A0A7K1B059-F1
#
_cell.length_a   1.000
_cell.length_b   1.000
_cell.length_c   1.000
_cell.angle_alpha   90.00
_cell.angle_beta   90.00
_cell.angle_gamma   90.00
#
_symmetry.space_group_name_H-M   'P 1'
#
loop_
_entity.id
_entity.type
_entity.pdbx_description
1 polymer ?
#
loop_
_entity_poly.entity_id
_entity_poly.type
_entity_poly.pdbx_seq_one_letter_code
_entity_poly.pdbx_strand_id
1 'polypeptide(L)' 'MSNSISPLGYRFPGGRYTIADWENWLLTDCTTAQALPENLAHPVSLFHVPILGAGTSIAELFEICGAEGPGSVGL' A
#
# COMPACT_ATOMS: atom_id res chain seq x y z
N MET A 1 18.90 -22.11 11.63
CA MET A 1 17.58 -22.42 11.06
C MET A 1 16.88 -21.09 10.81
N SER A 2 16.68 -20.71 9.56
CA SER A 2 15.92 -19.49 9.26
C SER A 2 14.45 -19.77 9.56
N ASN A 3 13.85 -19.04 10.49
CA ASN A 3 12.40 -19.07 10.73
C ASN A 3 11.75 -18.40 9.52
N SER A 4 11.38 -19.19 8.51
CA SER A 4 10.59 -18.69 7.38
C SER A 4 9.23 -18.22 7.91
N ILE A 5 8.92 -16.94 7.70
CA ILE A 5 7.59 -16.39 7.95
C ILE A 5 6.66 -16.96 6.86
N SER A 6 5.53 -17.55 7.27
CA SER A 6 4.51 -18.04 6.33
C SER A 6 3.45 -16.95 6.10
N PRO A 7 3.00 -16.74 4.85
CA PRO A 7 1.90 -15.82 4.57
C PRO A 7 0.56 -16.37 5.08
N LEU A 8 0.43 -17.70 5.17
CA LEU A 8 -0.78 -18.33 5.69
C LEU A 8 -0.90 -18.09 7.19
N GLY A 9 -1.93 -17.33 7.56
CA GLY A 9 -2.17 -16.98 8.96
C GLY A 9 -1.32 -15.82 9.48
N TYR A 10 -0.52 -15.17 8.62
CA TYR A 10 0.20 -13.96 8.99
C TYR A 10 -0.77 -12.91 9.54
N ARG A 11 -0.37 -12.27 10.64
CA ARG A 11 -1.14 -11.20 11.27
C ARG A 11 -0.38 -9.90 11.06
N PHE A 12 -0.95 -9.04 10.23
CA PHE A 12 -0.43 -7.68 10.06
C PHE A 12 -0.45 -6.94 11.40
N PRO A 13 0.55 -6.09 11.69
CA PRO A 13 0.54 -5.22 12.85
C PRO A 13 -0.74 -4.38 12.96
N GLY A 14 -1.34 -4.08 11.80
CA GLY A 14 -2.48 -3.19 11.69
C GLY A 14 -2.06 -1.74 11.90
N GLY A 15 -3.02 -0.83 11.85
CA GLY A 15 -2.71 0.59 11.96
C GLY A 15 -3.82 1.47 11.40
N ARG A 16 -3.49 2.75 11.30
CA ARG A 16 -4.32 3.75 10.65
C ARG A 16 -3.43 4.60 9.76
N TYR A 17 -3.92 4.87 8.55
CA TYR A 17 -3.31 5.81 7.65
C TYR A 17 -4.34 6.89 7.33
N THR A 18 -3.92 8.16 7.41
CA THR A 18 -4.74 9.30 6.99
C THR A 18 -4.16 9.83 5.70
N ILE A 19 -4.95 9.81 4.64
CA ILE A 19 -4.56 10.41 3.37
C ILE A 19 -4.59 11.92 3.55
N ALA A 20 -3.47 12.57 3.32
CA ALA A 20 -3.42 14.03 3.37
C ALA A 20 -4.05 14.64 2.10
N ASP A 21 -4.63 15.83 2.20
CA ASP A 21 -5.26 16.49 1.06
C ASP A 21 -4.29 16.69 -0.11
N TRP A 22 -3.05 17.09 0.19
CA TRP A 22 -2.00 17.27 -0.82
C TRP A 22 -1.61 15.95 -1.50
N GLU A 23 -1.65 14.84 -0.77
CA GLU A 23 -1.33 13.51 -1.29
C GLU A 23 -2.43 13.05 -2.25
N ASN A 24 -3.69 13.21 -1.85
CA ASN A 24 -4.84 12.89 -2.69
C ASN A 24 -4.83 13.71 -3.99
N TRP A 25 -4.49 15.00 -3.90
CA TRP A 25 -4.38 15.88 -5.05
C TRP A 25 -3.28 15.43 -6.02
N LEU A 26 -2.04 15.25 -5.52
CA LEU A 26 -0.91 14.85 -6.37
C LEU A 26 -1.15 13.50 -7.06
N LEU A 27 -1.66 12.52 -6.32
CA LEU A 27 -1.91 11.19 -6.88
C LEU A 27 -3.03 11.19 -7.92
N THR A 28 -4.07 12.01 -7.73
CA THR A 28 -5.13 12.19 -8.73
C THR A 28 -4.60 12.84 -10.00
N ASP A 29 -3.75 13.87 -9.86
CA ASP A 29 -3.15 14.55 -11.02
C ASP A 29 -2.29 13.59 -11.87
N CYS A 30 -1.53 12.70 -11.22
CA CYS A 30 -0.75 11.67 -11.90
C CYS A 30 -1.58 10.69 -12.74
N THR A 31 -2.88 10.50 -12.44
CA THR A 31 -3.74 9.62 -13.23
C THR A 31 -4.41 10.35 -14.40
N THR A 32 -4.23 11.67 -14.53
CA THR A 32 -4.95 12.55 -15.45
C THR A 32 -6.48 12.56 -15.24
N ALA A 33 -6.95 12.01 -14.11
CA ALA A 33 -8.36 11.99 -13.76
C ALA A 33 -8.82 13.34 -13.19
N GLN A 34 -10.12 13.58 -13.22
CA GLN A 34 -10.71 14.71 -12.49
C GLN A 34 -10.73 14.42 -10.99
N ALA A 35 -10.55 15.47 -10.19
CA ALA A 35 -10.77 15.41 -8.75
C ALA A 35 -12.19 14.92 -8.44
N LEU A 36 -12.30 13.99 -7.49
CA LEU A 36 -13.59 13.58 -6.95
C LEU A 36 -14.18 14.70 -6.07
N PRO A 37 -15.49 14.62 -5.75
CA PRO A 37 -16.10 15.49 -4.75
C PRO A 37 -15.31 15.54 -3.44
N GLU A 38 -15.47 16.64 -2.70
CA GLU A 38 -14.79 16.85 -1.42
C GLU A 38 -14.95 15.66 -0.46
N ASN A 39 -13.90 15.39 0.31
CA ASN A 39 -13.81 14.26 1.26
C ASN A 39 -13.79 12.86 0.62
N LEU A 40 -13.62 12.74 -0.69
CA LEU A 40 -13.36 11.46 -1.35
C LEU A 40 -11.90 11.34 -1.80
N ALA A 41 -11.27 10.22 -1.41
CA ALA A 41 -9.97 9.86 -1.92
C ALA A 41 -10.09 9.22 -3.30
N HIS A 42 -9.17 9.56 -4.21
CA HIS A 42 -9.10 8.90 -5.51
C HIS A 42 -8.71 7.42 -5.33
N PRO A 43 -9.32 6.46 -6.06
CA PRO A 43 -9.07 5.03 -5.88
C PRO A 43 -7.61 4.60 -6.03
N VAL A 44 -6.78 5.40 -6.72
CA VAL A 44 -5.33 5.17 -6.85
C VAL A 44 -4.64 5.03 -5.50
N SER A 45 -5.12 5.69 -4.45
CA SER A 45 -4.57 5.56 -3.10
C SER A 45 -4.63 4.13 -2.56
N LEU A 46 -5.53 3.28 -3.09
CA LEU A 46 -5.59 1.86 -2.72
C LEU A 46 -4.35 1.05 -3.14
N PHE A 47 -3.48 1.61 -3.98
CA PHE A 47 -2.24 0.94 -4.37
C PHE A 47 -1.23 0.84 -3.23
N HIS A 48 -1.14 1.86 -2.36
CA HIS A 48 -0.15 1.91 -1.28
C HIS A 48 -0.75 2.09 0.12
N VAL A 49 -1.88 2.77 0.25
CA VAL A 49 -2.48 3.07 1.57
C VAL A 49 -2.85 1.80 2.35
N PRO A 50 -3.41 0.72 1.77
CA PRO A 50 -3.68 -0.51 2.51
C PRO A 50 -2.43 -1.15 3.10
N ILE A 51 -1.29 -1.06 2.41
CA ILE A 51 -0.01 -1.60 2.87
C ILE A 51 0.46 -0.80 4.11
N LEU A 52 0.46 0.53 4.00
CA LEU A 52 0.86 1.41 5.10
C LEU A 52 -0.11 1.32 6.29
N GLY A 53 -1.42 1.26 6.00
CA GLY A 53 -2.47 1.13 7.00
C GLY A 53 -2.45 -0.21 7.73
N ALA A 54 -1.94 -1.27 7.09
CA ALA A 54 -1.69 -2.55 7.73
C ALA A 54 -0.40 -2.55 8.59
N GLY A 55 0.34 -1.45 8.63
CA GLY A 55 1.58 -1.33 9.38
C GLY A 55 2.72 -2.15 8.78
N THR A 56 2.76 -2.27 7.45
CA THR A 56 3.80 -3.04 6.73
C THR A 56 4.32 -2.26 5.53
N SER A 57 5.26 -2.84 4.79
CA SER A 57 5.83 -2.32 3.54
C SER A 57 5.74 -3.35 2.41
N ILE A 58 5.89 -2.89 1.17
CA ILE A 58 5.96 -3.79 0.01
C ILE A 58 7.14 -4.77 0.11
N ALA A 59 8.26 -4.34 0.70
CA ALA A 59 9.43 -5.18 0.91
C ALA A 59 9.14 -6.32 1.91
N GLU A 60 8.51 -6.00 3.04
CA GLU A 60 8.08 -7.01 4.02
C GLU A 60 7.06 -7.98 3.41
N LEU A 61 6.13 -7.51 2.56
CA LEU A 61 5.19 -8.40 1.86
C LEU A 61 5.93 -9.39 0.95
N PHE A 62 7.00 -8.98 0.28
CA PHE A 62 7.84 -9.88 -0.53
C PHE A 62 8.53 -10.92 0.35
N GLU A 63 9.11 -10.50 1.48
CA GLU A 63 9.76 -11.41 2.44
C GLU A 63 8.78 -12.44 3.01
N ILE A 64 7.59 -11.99 3.44
CA ILE A 64 6.51 -12.84 3.98
C ILE A 64 6.04 -13.85 2.93
N CYS A 65 5.93 -13.44 1.67
CA CYS A 65 5.46 -14.30 0.59
C CYS A 65 6.56 -15.15 -0.05
N GLY A 66 7.83 -14.99 0.36
CA GLY A 66 8.97 -15.68 -0.25
C GLY A 66 9.22 -15.27 -1.70
N ALA A 67 8.89 -14.02 -2.06
CA ALA A 67 9.11 -13.49 -3.40
C ALA A 67 10.52 -12.89 -3.54
N GLU A 68 11.16 -13.13 -4.68
CA GLU A 68 12.46 -12.54 -5.04
C GLU A 68 12.27 -11.42 -6.08
N GLY A 69 13.02 -10.32 -5.96
CA GLY A 69 13.00 -9.22 -6.93
C GLY A 69 13.14 -7.84 -6.31
N PRO A 70 13.12 -6.76 -7.12
CA PRO A 70 13.38 -5.40 -6.66
C PRO A 70 12.26 -4.80 -5.77
N GLY A 71 11.22 -5.56 -5.44
CA GLY A 71 10.14 -5.09 -4.57
C GLY A 71 9.18 -4.08 -5.22
N SER A 72 8.88 -4.25 -6.52
CA SER A 72 7.90 -3.41 -7.21
C SER A 72 6.65 -4.19 -7.62
N VAL A 73 5.49 -3.55 -7.47
CA VAL A 73 4.26 -3.91 -8.16
C VAL A 73 4.24 -3.10 -9.45
N GLY A 74 4.45 -3.76 -10.59
CA GLY A 74 4.27 -3.16 -11.92
C GLY A 74 2.80 -3.19 -12.33
N LEU A 75 2.45 -2.37 -13.33
CA LEU A 75 1.24 -2.57 -14.14
C LEU A 75 1.46 -3.68 -15.18
#